data_AF-A0A6I4TCV8-F1
#
_entry.id   AF-A0A6I4TCV8-F1
#
_cell.length_a   1.000
_cell.length_b   1.000
_cell.length_c   1.000
_cell.angle_alpha   90.00
_cell.angle_beta   90.00
_cell.angle_gamma   90.00
#
_symmetry.space_group_name_H-M   'P 1'
#
loop_
_entity.id
_entity.type
_entity.pdbx_description
1 polymer ?
#
loop_
_entity_poly.entity_id
_entity_poly.type
_entity_poly.pdbx_seq_one_letter_code
_entity_poly.pdbx_strand_id
1 'polypeptide(L)'
;MRLVLTALIFVMGLFFLIMGVNFLAMPLSAAAGFGLSPVGTAGLAALRADFPAFFFVGGGAMIFGAWKRDGDLLLVPAALFGFALLGRCISAIADGTETAFWLPMMVEASAVILSLLGSRVLPHRLT
;
A
#
# COMPACT_ATOMS: atom_id res chain seq x y z
N MET A 1 -2.96 -20.21 13.04
CA MET A 1 -3.04 -19.55 11.72
C MET A 1 -3.56 -18.11 11.79
N ARG A 2 -4.70 -17.84 12.43
CA ARG A 2 -5.26 -16.46 12.55
C ARG A 2 -4.27 -15.41 13.07
N LEU A 3 -3.59 -15.68 14.19
CA LEU A 3 -2.67 -14.72 14.82
C LEU A 3 -1.49 -14.34 13.91
N VAL A 4 -0.96 -15.30 13.15
CA VAL A 4 0.13 -15.06 12.20
C VAL A 4 -0.34 -14.14 11.08
N LEU A 5 -1.52 -14.41 10.50
CA LEU A 5 -2.11 -13.55 9.46
C LEU A 5 -2.33 -12.12 9.97
N THR A 6 -2.92 -11.96 11.16
CA THR A 6 -3.15 -10.64 11.76
C THR A 6 -1.84 -9.89 12.03
N ALA A 7 -0.80 -10.59 12.52
CA ALA A 7 0.51 -10.00 12.73
C ALA A 7 1.17 -9.56 11.42
N LEU A 8 1.09 -10.37 10.36
CA LEU A 8 1.60 -10.01 9.04
C LEU A 8 0.90 -8.79 8.45
N ILE A 9 -0.44 -8.73 8.55
CA ILE A 9 -1.23 -7.56 8.12
C ILE A 9 -0.81 -6.31 8.91
N PHE A 10 -0.61 -6.43 10.22
CA PHE A 10 -0.20 -5.32 11.07
C PHE A 10 1.19 -4.79 10.70
N VAL A 11 2.17 -5.69 10.52
CA VAL A 11 3.54 -5.32 10.11
C VAL A 11 3.53 -4.66 8.74
N MET A 12 2.77 -5.20 7.79
CA MET A 12 2.63 -4.64 6.45
C MET A 12 1.97 -3.25 6.48
N GLY A 13 0.92 -3.10 7.30
CA GLY A 13 0.28 -1.80 7.51
C GLY A 13 1.23 -0.77 8.11
N LEU A 14 2.04 -1.17 9.10
CA LEU A 14 3.05 -0.31 9.71
C LEU A 14 4.13 0.12 8.70
N PHE A 15 4.59 -0.80 7.86
CA PHE A 15 5.51 -0.49 6.76
C PHE A 15 4.93 0.62 5.86
N PHE A 16 3.67 0.52 5.45
CA PHE A 16 3.03 1.57 4.64
C PHE A 16 2.89 2.89 5.40
N LEU A 17 2.54 2.89 6.69
CA LEU A 17 2.51 4.13 7.46
C LEU A 17 3.89 4.81 7.50
N ILE A 18 4.97 4.05 7.66
CA ILE A 18 6.33 4.59 7.60
C ILE A 18 6.62 5.20 6.22
N MET A 19 6.18 4.55 5.14
CA MET A 19 6.31 5.11 3.79
C MET A 19 5.56 6.44 3.63
N GLY A 20 4.34 6.53 4.15
CA GLY A 20 3.57 7.79 4.15
C GLY A 20 4.27 8.91 4.91
N VAL A 21 4.84 8.61 6.08
CA VAL A 21 5.66 9.58 6.85
C VAL A 21 6.90 10.00 6.06
N ASN A 22 7.56 9.07 5.38
CA ASN A 22 8.74 9.35 4.57
C ASN A 22 8.43 10.33 3.42
N PHE A 23 7.27 10.17 2.75
CA PHE A 23 6.84 11.13 1.73
C PHE A 23 6.51 12.52 2.28
N LEU A 24 6.05 12.64 3.54
CA LEU A 24 5.86 13.95 4.17
C LEU A 24 7.18 14.62 4.55
N ALA A 25 8.07 13.87 5.19
CA ALA A 25 9.31 14.40 5.76
C ALA A 25 10.42 14.58 4.71
N MET A 26 10.59 13.61 3.82
CA MET A 26 11.70 13.54 2.85
C MET A 26 11.20 13.16 1.44
N PRO A 27 10.29 13.96 0.82
CA PRO A 27 9.62 13.59 -0.43
C PRO A 27 10.56 13.35 -1.61
N LEU A 28 11.68 14.07 -1.71
CA LEU A 28 12.65 13.89 -2.80
C LEU A 28 13.33 12.52 -2.73
N SER A 29 13.79 12.14 -1.53
CA SER A 29 14.41 10.83 -1.29
C SER A 29 13.39 9.71 -1.47
N ALA A 30 12.16 9.90 -0.94
CA ALA A 30 11.07 8.95 -1.12
C ALA A 30 10.72 8.76 -2.60
N ALA A 31 10.53 9.85 -3.36
CA ALA A 31 10.19 9.82 -4.78
C ALA A 31 11.25 9.14 -5.63
N ALA A 32 12.54 9.36 -5.32
CA ALA A 32 13.64 8.69 -6.03
C ALA A 32 13.53 7.14 -5.93
N GLY A 33 13.09 6.61 -4.78
CA GLY A 33 12.81 5.18 -4.61
C GLY A 33 11.67 4.63 -5.47
N PHE A 34 10.82 5.51 -6.03
CA PHE A 34 9.74 5.18 -6.96
C PHE A 34 10.06 5.58 -8.41
N GLY A 35 11.30 6.03 -8.70
CA GLY A 35 11.67 6.53 -10.02
C GLY A 35 11.03 7.88 -10.39
N LEU A 36 10.58 8.65 -9.40
CA LEU A 36 9.86 9.90 -9.59
C LEU A 36 10.77 11.11 -9.32
N SER A 37 10.59 12.15 -10.15
CA SER A 37 11.19 13.47 -9.94
C SER A 37 10.10 14.54 -9.94
N PRO A 38 10.01 15.41 -8.92
CA PRO A 38 8.98 16.43 -8.85
C PRO A 38 9.27 17.58 -9.82
N VAL A 39 8.23 18.07 -10.49
CA VAL A 39 8.30 19.31 -11.28
C VAL A 39 7.99 20.50 -10.36
N GLY A 40 9.05 21.16 -9.89
CA GLY A 40 8.97 22.35 -9.05
C GLY A 40 8.21 22.14 -7.73
N THR A 41 7.65 23.23 -7.20
CA THR A 41 6.89 23.21 -5.92
C THR A 41 5.57 22.46 -6.04
N ALA A 42 4.94 22.48 -7.21
CA ALA A 42 3.70 21.74 -7.47
C ALA A 42 3.92 20.21 -7.37
N GLY A 43 5.00 19.69 -7.98
CA GLY A 43 5.36 18.27 -7.85
C GLY A 43 5.64 17.89 -6.39
N LEU A 44 6.34 18.73 -5.63
CA LEU A 44 6.58 18.50 -4.20
C LEU A 44 5.29 18.51 -3.36
N ALA A 45 4.29 19.29 -3.76
CA ALA A 45 2.99 19.30 -3.10
C ALA A 45 2.21 18.00 -3.38
N ALA A 46 2.17 17.56 -4.65
CA ALA A 46 1.54 16.30 -5.04
C ALA A 46 2.18 15.10 -4.32
N LEU A 47 3.52 15.04 -4.25
CA LEU A 47 4.21 13.99 -3.50
C LEU A 47 3.83 13.94 -2.02
N ARG A 48 3.56 15.07 -1.38
CA ARG A 48 3.14 15.13 0.03
C ARG A 48 1.65 14.91 0.25
N ALA A 49 0.83 15.10 -0.78
CA ALA A 49 -0.59 14.88 -0.70
C ALA A 49 -0.93 13.42 -1.05
N ASP A 50 -0.57 12.99 -2.25
CA ASP A 50 -1.15 11.80 -2.86
C ASP A 50 -0.53 10.51 -2.33
N PHE A 51 0.80 10.48 -2.16
CA PHE A 51 1.49 9.31 -1.63
C PHE A 51 1.18 9.06 -0.15
N PRO A 52 1.22 10.07 0.74
CA PRO A 52 0.76 9.90 2.11
C PRO A 52 -0.72 9.53 2.20
N ALA A 53 -1.61 10.11 1.37
CA ALA A 53 -3.01 9.69 1.34
C ALA A 53 -3.14 8.20 1.00
N PHE A 54 -2.46 7.74 -0.05
CA PHE A 54 -2.46 6.34 -0.46
C PHE A 54 -1.95 5.41 0.66
N PHE A 55 -0.77 5.71 1.21
CA PHE A 55 -0.12 4.85 2.19
C PHE A 55 -0.75 4.91 3.59
N PHE A 56 -1.25 6.06 4.02
CA PHE A 56 -1.95 6.18 5.31
C PHE A 56 -3.32 5.52 5.28
N VAL A 57 -4.07 5.67 4.19
CA VAL A 57 -5.38 4.99 4.07
C VAL A 57 -5.16 3.48 3.95
N GLY A 58 -4.25 3.03 3.07
CA GLY A 58 -3.94 1.61 2.92
C GLY A 58 -3.39 1.00 4.22
N GLY A 59 -2.31 1.56 4.76
CA GLY A 59 -1.66 1.06 5.98
C GLY A 59 -2.54 1.18 7.23
N GLY A 60 -3.26 2.30 7.35
CA GLY A 60 -4.19 2.53 8.45
C GLY A 60 -5.33 1.53 8.44
N ALA A 61 -5.97 1.31 7.29
CA ALA A 61 -7.02 0.31 7.15
C ALA A 61 -6.52 -1.11 7.44
N MET A 62 -5.28 -1.46 7.05
CA MET A 62 -4.67 -2.73 7.42
C MET A 62 -4.53 -2.88 8.95
N ILE A 63 -3.98 -1.87 9.63
CA ILE A 63 -3.80 -1.88 11.09
C ILE A 63 -5.15 -1.94 11.81
N PHE A 64 -6.08 -1.04 11.47
CA PHE A 64 -7.38 -0.97 12.12
C PHE A 64 -8.22 -2.22 11.82
N GLY A 65 -8.20 -2.73 10.58
CA GLY A 65 -8.92 -3.96 10.20
C GLY A 65 -8.39 -5.18 10.95
N ALA A 66 -7.07 -5.31 11.05
CA ALA A 66 -6.44 -6.36 11.85
C ALA A 66 -6.77 -6.23 13.35
N TRP A 67 -6.68 -5.03 13.92
CA TRP A 67 -6.89 -4.80 15.35
C TRP A 67 -8.35 -4.95 15.76
N LYS A 68 -9.27 -4.32 15.02
CA LYS A 68 -10.73 -4.40 15.27
C LYS A 68 -11.36 -5.67 14.76
N ARG A 69 -10.58 -6.54 14.12
CA ARG A 69 -11.01 -7.81 13.51
C ARG A 69 -12.14 -7.58 12.51
N ASP A 70 -11.97 -6.57 11.68
CA ASP A 70 -12.96 -6.11 10.71
C ASP A 70 -12.49 -6.48 9.30
N GLY A 71 -13.11 -7.52 8.75
CA GLY A 71 -12.78 -8.03 7.42
C GLY A 71 -13.20 -7.09 6.28
N ASP A 72 -14.23 -6.25 6.48
CA ASP A 72 -14.68 -5.28 5.46
C ASP A 72 -13.64 -4.19 5.27
N LEU A 73 -13.04 -3.71 6.38
CA LEU A 73 -12.04 -2.67 6.32
C LEU A 73 -10.78 -3.09 5.55
N LEU A 74 -10.48 -4.39 5.49
CA LEU A 74 -9.36 -4.93 4.72
C LEU A 74 -9.62 -4.96 3.19
N LEU A 75 -10.86 -4.73 2.73
CA LEU A 75 -11.13 -4.56 1.30
C LEU A 75 -10.57 -3.23 0.77
N VAL A 76 -10.44 -2.21 1.62
CA VAL A 76 -9.85 -0.90 1.26
C VAL A 76 -8.39 -1.05 0.80
N PRO A 77 -7.46 -1.62 1.59
CA PRO A 77 -6.09 -1.83 1.14
C PRO A 77 -6.01 -2.84 0.00
N ALA A 78 -6.88 -3.86 -0.05
CA ALA A 78 -6.93 -4.78 -1.19
C ALA A 78 -7.23 -4.04 -2.51
N ALA A 79 -8.17 -3.08 -2.50
CA ALA A 79 -8.47 -2.27 -3.67
C ALA A 79 -7.30 -1.34 -4.04
N LEU A 80 -6.78 -0.58 -3.07
CA LEU A 80 -5.69 0.40 -3.31
C LEU A 80 -4.45 -0.27 -3.90
N PHE A 81 -3.92 -1.30 -3.24
CA PHE A 81 -2.73 -2.00 -3.72
C PHE A 81 -3.02 -2.90 -4.93
N GLY A 82 -4.27 -3.34 -5.10
CA GLY A 82 -4.70 -4.07 -6.30
C GLY A 82 -4.64 -3.21 -7.55
N PHE A 83 -5.11 -1.96 -7.48
CA PHE A 83 -4.97 -1.02 -8.59
C PHE A 83 -3.54 -0.58 -8.83
N ALA A 84 -2.72 -0.42 -7.79
CA ALA A 84 -1.28 -0.17 -7.95
C ALA A 84 -0.59 -1.32 -8.71
N LEU A 85 -0.85 -2.57 -8.31
CA LEU A 85 -0.32 -3.76 -8.97
C LEU A 85 -0.81 -3.87 -10.42
N LEU A 86 -2.09 -3.59 -10.66
CA LEU A 86 -2.65 -3.56 -12.01
C LEU A 86 -1.95 -2.52 -12.89
N GLY A 87 -1.70 -1.31 -12.35
CA GLY A 87 -0.94 -0.27 -13.04
C GLY A 87 0.45 -0.74 -13.43
N ARG A 88 1.15 -1.46 -12.55
CA ARG A 88 2.44 -2.07 -12.89
C ARG A 88 2.32 -3.16 -13.95
N CYS A 89 1.30 -4.02 -13.88
CA CYS A 89 1.07 -5.02 -14.94
C CYS A 89 0.84 -4.35 -16.31
N ILE A 90 0.09 -3.24 -16.35
CA ILE A 90 -0.11 -2.47 -17.58
C ILE A 90 1.23 -1.91 -18.08
N SER A 91 2.04 -1.30 -17.21
CA SER A 91 3.35 -0.78 -17.59
C SER A 91 4.32 -1.88 -18.05
N ALA A 92 4.30 -3.07 -17.44
CA ALA A 92 5.09 -4.22 -17.89
C ALA A 92 4.78 -4.60 -19.35
N ILE A 93 3.51 -4.51 -19.73
CA ILE A 93 3.02 -4.86 -21.08
C ILE A 93 3.29 -3.73 -22.07
N ALA A 94 3.07 -2.47 -21.66
CA ALA A 94 3.14 -1.31 -22.53
C ALA A 94 4.57 -0.75 -22.70
N ASP A 95 5.32 -0.66 -21.60
CA ASP A 95 6.62 0.03 -21.51
C ASP A 95 7.79 -0.95 -21.23
N GLY A 96 7.48 -2.17 -20.79
CA GLY A 96 8.46 -3.18 -20.40
C GLY A 96 8.82 -3.14 -18.91
N THR A 97 9.90 -3.84 -18.54
CA THR A 97 10.35 -3.97 -17.15
C THR A 97 11.75 -3.40 -16.95
N GLU A 98 11.99 -2.77 -15.81
CA GLU A 98 13.32 -2.33 -15.35
C GLU A 98 13.95 -3.29 -14.33
N THR A 99 15.21 -3.07 -13.95
CA THR A 99 15.97 -3.96 -13.05
C THR A 99 15.33 -4.13 -11.67
N ALA A 100 14.71 -3.08 -11.13
CA ALA A 100 14.06 -3.09 -9.81
C ALA A 100 12.53 -3.32 -9.89
N PHE A 101 12.00 -3.68 -11.05
CA PHE A 101 10.57 -3.71 -11.33
C PHE A 101 9.77 -4.67 -10.42
N TRP A 102 10.37 -5.81 -10.08
CA TRP A 102 9.68 -6.90 -9.36
C TRP A 102 9.47 -6.63 -7.88
N LEU A 103 10.38 -5.88 -7.23
CA LEU A 103 10.31 -5.64 -5.79
C LEU A 103 9.01 -4.94 -5.36
N PRO A 104 8.60 -3.81 -5.94
CA PRO A 104 7.34 -3.17 -5.55
C PRO A 104 6.12 -4.00 -5.92
N MET A 105 6.14 -4.75 -7.04
CA MET A 105 5.05 -5.67 -7.38
C MET A 105 4.86 -6.76 -6.33
N MET A 106 5.95 -7.31 -5.78
CA MET A 106 5.87 -8.31 -4.71
C MET A 106 5.27 -7.74 -3.42
N VAL A 107 5.62 -6.50 -3.07
CA VAL A 107 5.07 -5.79 -1.91
C VAL A 107 3.57 -5.55 -2.11
N GLU A 108 3.17 -5.01 -3.27
CA GLU A 108 1.77 -4.76 -3.62
C GLU A 108 0.95 -6.05 -3.64
N ALA A 109 1.44 -7.11 -4.29
CA ALA A 109 0.79 -8.41 -4.32
C ALA A 109 0.66 -9.01 -2.92
N SER A 110 1.69 -8.88 -2.09
CA SER A 110 1.64 -9.34 -0.69
C SER A 110 0.57 -8.59 0.11
N ALA A 111 0.47 -7.27 -0.07
CA ALA A 111 -0.54 -6.46 0.59
C ALA A 111 -1.97 -6.85 0.16
N VAL A 112 -2.18 -7.10 -1.13
CA VAL A 112 -3.47 -7.57 -1.67
C VAL A 112 -3.82 -8.93 -1.11
N ILE A 113 -2.90 -9.91 -1.19
CA ILE A 113 -3.14 -11.28 -0.72
C ILE A 113 -3.44 -11.28 0.78
N LEU A 114 -2.63 -10.61 1.59
CA LEU A 114 -2.84 -10.54 3.04
C LEU A 114 -4.18 -9.87 3.39
N SER A 115 -4.52 -8.79 2.70
CA SER A 115 -5.78 -8.07 2.91
C SER A 115 -7.00 -8.90 2.51
N LEU A 116 -6.96 -9.59 1.36
CA LEU A 116 -8.05 -10.47 0.92
C LEU A 116 -8.20 -11.69 1.82
N LEU A 117 -7.10 -12.36 2.19
CA LEU A 117 -7.13 -13.48 3.12
C LEU A 117 -7.65 -13.03 4.49
N GLY A 118 -7.20 -11.87 4.98
CA GLY A 118 -7.68 -11.26 6.21
C GLY A 118 -9.18 -10.99 6.16
N SER A 119 -9.67 -10.42 5.05
CA SER A 119 -11.10 -10.16 4.84
C SER A 119 -11.94 -11.44 4.86
N ARG A 120 -11.42 -12.57 4.36
CA ARG A 120 -12.16 -13.84 4.37
C ARG A 120 -12.12 -14.58 5.71
N VAL A 121 -11.12 -14.30 6.55
CA VAL A 121 -10.92 -15.00 7.84
C VAL A 121 -11.46 -14.21 9.03
N LEU A 122 -11.45 -12.87 8.94
CA LEU A 122 -11.96 -11.99 9.99
C LEU A 122 -13.47 -11.74 9.80
N PRO A 123 -14.22 -11.53 10.89
CA PRO A 123 -15.65 -11.26 10.78
C PRO A 123 -15.92 -9.93 10.07
N HIS A 124 -17.00 -9.90 9.31
CA HIS A 124 -17.56 -8.70 8.70
C HIS A 124 -18.52 -8.03 9.68
N ARG A 125 -18.54 -6.71 9.73
CA ARG A 125 -19.50 -5.99 10.59
C ARG A 125 -20.83 -5.91 9.84
N LEU A 126 -21.71 -6.85 10.13
CA LEU A 126 -23.13 -6.68 9.85
C LEU A 126 -23.63 -5.60 10.83
N THR A 127 -23.92 -4.42 10.31
CA THR A 127 -24.60 -3.35 11.05
C THR A 127 -25.91 -3.85 11.65
#